data_AF-A0A7Y4ZZJ9-F1
#
_entry.id   AF-A0A7Y4ZZJ9-F1
#
_cell.length_a   1.000
_cell.length_b   1.000
_cell.length_c   1.000
_cell.angle_alpha   90.00
_cell.angle_beta   90.00
_cell.angle_gamma   90.00
#
_symmetry.space_group_name_H-M   'P 1'
#
loop_
_entity.id
_entity.type
_entity.pdbx_description
1 polymer ?
#
loop_
_entity_poly.entity_id
_entity_poly.type
_entity_poly.pdbx_seq_one_letter_code
_entity_poly.pdbx_strand_id
1 'polypeptide(L)'
;MKTDILIRFMVPLAFACISTWLLTSQLSLAAPSIQAKSTSQKNAPKQFNAADAFSLQSANLRTLMLELYECNPQALQKSTTVSKEEFVQWVFEGPFGWQFDAIKKTKTIEALNLSFNAEYQGDRVLPLITGLYTMLLQAYGGKNEFTFTKTINPQKLTIAAQNIEVTSAKLLSIKQDNNELHLSDNCNKNVKQMLNDISKHIDADARRIAKEALSTPRINPFQMDANTLEYTPL
;
A
#
# COMPACT_ATOMS: atom_id res chain seq x y z
N MET A 1 -31.59 46.13 1.22
CA MET A 1 -30.99 47.13 0.30
C MET A 1 -30.16 46.34 -0.70
N LYS A 2 -30.66 46.24 -1.94
CA LYS A 2 -30.07 45.52 -3.07
C LYS A 2 -29.08 46.45 -3.79
N THR A 3 -27.95 45.93 -4.25
CA THR A 3 -27.29 46.43 -5.47
C THR A 3 -26.48 45.30 -6.10
N ASP A 4 -27.10 44.68 -7.11
CA ASP A 4 -26.46 43.89 -8.16
C ASP A 4 -25.70 44.84 -9.11
N ILE A 5 -24.49 44.48 -9.54
CA ILE A 5 -23.83 45.09 -10.71
C ILE A 5 -23.45 43.98 -11.68
N LEU A 6 -24.30 43.86 -12.70
CA LEU A 6 -24.08 43.16 -13.97
C LEU A 6 -23.16 44.02 -14.85
N ILE A 7 -22.09 43.44 -15.40
CA ILE A 7 -21.39 43.97 -16.57
C ILE A 7 -21.46 42.91 -17.67
N ARG A 8 -22.03 43.32 -18.81
CA ARG A 8 -22.37 42.49 -19.97
C ARG A 8 -21.67 43.11 -21.19
N PHE A 9 -21.22 42.22 -22.09
CA PHE A 9 -20.93 42.43 -23.52
C PHE A 9 -19.70 43.25 -23.96
N MET A 10 -18.80 42.62 -24.74
CA MET A 10 -18.67 42.88 -26.20
C MET A 10 -17.61 41.98 -26.86
N VAL A 11 -18.01 41.31 -27.94
CA VAL A 11 -17.19 40.68 -29.00
C VAL A 11 -17.73 41.26 -30.32
N PRO A 12 -16.91 41.72 -31.28
CA PRO A 12 -16.58 40.93 -32.50
C PRO A 12 -15.13 41.13 -33.00
N LEU A 13 -14.42 40.09 -33.47
CA LEU A 13 -14.40 39.45 -34.80
C LEU A 13 -13.60 40.20 -35.90
N ALA A 14 -12.54 39.52 -36.35
CA ALA A 14 -11.91 39.48 -37.69
C ALA A 14 -11.09 40.68 -38.23
N PHE A 15 -9.82 40.40 -38.57
CA PHE A 15 -9.21 40.83 -39.84
C PHE A 15 -8.26 39.74 -40.37
N ALA A 16 -8.49 39.37 -41.63
CA ALA A 16 -7.68 38.46 -42.43
C ALA A 16 -6.45 39.19 -43.00
N CYS A 17 -5.32 38.48 -43.14
CA CYS A 17 -4.24 38.92 -44.02
C CYS A 17 -3.75 37.73 -44.87
N ILE A 18 -4.02 37.85 -46.16
CA ILE A 18 -3.56 36.97 -47.23
C ILE A 18 -2.13 37.38 -47.59
N SER A 19 -1.22 36.42 -47.68
CA SER A 19 -0.10 36.54 -48.62
C SER A 19 0.27 35.16 -49.15
N THR A 20 0.09 35.01 -50.46
CA THR A 20 0.46 33.88 -51.29
C THR A 20 1.95 33.92 -51.60
N TRP A 21 2.66 32.81 -51.38
CA TRP A 21 3.98 32.57 -51.98
C TRP A 21 3.94 31.26 -52.77
N LEU A 22 4.51 31.34 -53.97
CA LEU A 22 4.56 30.31 -55.00
C LEU A 22 5.52 29.17 -54.65
N LEU A 23 5.03 27.95 -54.91
CA LEU A 23 5.66 26.85 -55.65
C LEU A 23 7.18 26.60 -55.48
N THR A 24 7.53 25.52 -54.75
CA THR A 24 8.54 24.56 -55.21
C THR A 24 8.16 23.15 -54.77
N SER A 25 7.79 22.30 -55.73
CA SER A 25 7.61 20.86 -55.53
C SER A 25 8.99 20.19 -55.44
N GLN A 26 9.44 19.87 -54.23
CA GLN A 26 10.48 18.86 -54.03
C GLN A 26 9.78 17.59 -53.57
N LEU A 27 9.48 16.71 -54.52
CA LEU A 27 8.98 15.37 -54.26
C LEU A 27 10.14 14.52 -53.73
N SER A 28 10.45 14.66 -52.44
CA SER A 28 11.38 13.76 -51.77
C SER A 28 10.61 12.49 -51.39
N LEU A 29 10.86 11.40 -52.12
CA LEU A 29 10.47 10.05 -51.71
C LEU A 29 11.27 9.67 -50.46
N ALA A 30 10.85 10.14 -49.29
CA ALA A 30 11.25 9.58 -48.02
C ALA A 30 10.48 8.26 -47.84
N ALA A 31 11.17 7.14 -48.10
CA ALA A 31 10.67 5.83 -47.70
C ALA A 31 10.33 5.87 -46.20
N PRO A 32 9.22 5.27 -45.75
CA PRO A 32 8.98 5.14 -44.32
C PRO A 32 10.09 4.23 -43.78
N SER A 33 11.04 4.82 -43.06
CA SER A 33 11.90 4.06 -42.17
C SER A 33 10.96 3.41 -41.16
N ILE A 34 10.71 2.11 -41.32
CA ILE A 34 10.21 1.28 -40.25
C ILE A 34 11.24 1.42 -39.15
N GLN A 35 11.00 2.32 -38.18
CA GLN A 35 11.62 2.23 -36.88
C GLN A 35 11.12 0.91 -36.30
N ALA A 36 11.89 -0.14 -36.53
CA ALA A 36 11.82 -1.34 -35.74
C ALA A 36 12.00 -0.89 -34.29
N LYS A 37 10.88 -0.78 -33.59
CA LYS A 37 10.84 -0.62 -32.14
C LYS A 37 11.70 -1.77 -31.61
N SER A 38 12.89 -1.44 -31.13
CA SER A 38 13.81 -2.41 -30.57
C SER A 38 13.21 -2.93 -29.27
N THR A 39 12.36 -3.95 -29.40
CA THR A 39 11.91 -4.79 -28.30
C THR A 39 13.11 -5.60 -27.83
N SER A 40 13.96 -4.97 -27.02
CA SER A 40 15.02 -5.62 -26.26
C SER A 40 15.40 -4.77 -25.05
N GLN A 41 14.41 -4.39 -24.24
CA GLN A 41 14.65 -4.34 -22.80
C GLN A 41 14.61 -5.78 -22.31
N LYS A 42 15.79 -6.40 -22.28
CA LYS A 42 16.03 -7.64 -21.54
C LYS A 42 15.49 -7.45 -20.11
N ASN A 43 14.61 -8.35 -19.70
CA ASN A 43 13.99 -8.40 -18.38
C ASN A 43 15.06 -8.52 -17.29
N ALA A 44 15.61 -7.40 -16.82
CA ALA A 44 16.24 -7.37 -15.52
C ALA A 44 15.14 -7.56 -14.46
N PRO A 45 15.33 -8.39 -13.42
CA PRO A 45 14.35 -8.51 -12.36
C PRO A 45 14.10 -7.12 -11.76
N LYS A 46 12.84 -6.66 -11.77
CA LYS A 46 12.46 -5.39 -11.13
C LYS A 46 12.85 -5.51 -9.64
N GLN A 47 13.74 -4.64 -9.20
CA GLN A 47 14.17 -4.56 -7.80
C GLN A 47 12.93 -4.48 -6.89
N PHE A 48 12.98 -5.17 -5.75
CA PHE A 48 11.92 -5.12 -4.75
C PHE A 48 11.59 -3.67 -4.34
N ASN A 49 10.31 -3.29 -4.43
CA ASN A 49 9.81 -2.01 -3.92
C ASN A 49 8.92 -2.23 -2.68
N ALA A 50 9.41 -1.79 -1.52
CA ALA A 50 8.72 -1.91 -0.25
C ALA A 50 7.40 -1.14 -0.19
N ALA A 51 7.39 0.07 -0.75
CA ALA A 51 6.21 0.93 -0.74
C ALA A 51 5.10 0.31 -1.59
N ASP A 52 5.42 -0.18 -2.80
CA ASP A 52 4.45 -0.86 -3.67
C ASP A 52 3.91 -2.14 -3.01
N ALA A 53 4.80 -2.95 -2.42
CA ALA A 53 4.43 -4.20 -1.75
C ALA A 53 3.55 -3.94 -0.51
N PHE A 54 3.90 -2.95 0.32
CA PHE A 54 3.08 -2.55 1.45
C PHE A 54 1.74 -1.95 1.03
N SER A 55 1.71 -1.12 -0.01
CA SER A 55 0.48 -0.52 -0.54
C SER A 55 -0.53 -1.60 -0.97
N LEU A 56 -0.06 -2.68 -1.60
CA LEU A 56 -0.88 -3.86 -1.89
C LEU A 56 -1.46 -4.49 -0.61
N GLN A 57 -0.66 -4.67 0.44
CA GLN A 57 -1.18 -5.24 1.69
C GLN A 57 -2.12 -4.29 2.43
N SER A 58 -1.87 -2.98 2.38
CA SER A 58 -2.77 -1.94 2.89
C SER A 58 -4.15 -2.04 2.20
N ALA A 59 -4.19 -2.20 0.88
CA ALA A 59 -5.43 -2.40 0.13
C ALA A 59 -6.13 -3.70 0.56
N ASN A 60 -5.39 -4.81 0.71
CA ASN A 60 -5.97 -6.08 1.18
C ASN A 60 -6.57 -5.96 2.59
N LEU A 61 -5.90 -5.25 3.51
CA LEU A 61 -6.40 -4.98 4.85
C LEU A 61 -7.64 -4.09 4.85
N ARG A 62 -7.74 -3.14 3.91
CA ARG A 62 -8.95 -2.33 3.72
C ARG A 62 -10.14 -3.20 3.33
N THR A 63 -9.95 -4.10 2.37
CA THR A 63 -10.98 -5.07 1.96
C THR A 63 -11.35 -5.99 3.12
N LEU A 64 -10.37 -6.44 3.91
CA LEU A 64 -10.61 -7.28 5.09
C LEU A 64 -11.45 -6.54 6.13
N MET A 65 -11.19 -5.25 6.37
CA MET A 65 -11.98 -4.44 7.30
C MET A 65 -13.43 -4.29 6.85
N LEU A 66 -13.67 -4.08 5.56
CA LEU A 66 -15.02 -4.03 4.98
C LEU A 66 -15.76 -5.36 5.16
N GLU A 67 -15.10 -6.49 4.88
CA GLU A 67 -15.69 -7.82 5.08
C GLU A 67 -16.02 -8.05 6.55
N LEU A 68 -15.12 -7.73 7.47
CA LEU A 68 -15.33 -7.91 8.91
C LEU A 68 -16.52 -7.10 9.45
N TYR A 69 -16.70 -5.86 8.99
CA TYR A 69 -17.86 -5.06 9.39
C TYR A 69 -19.16 -5.48 8.72
N GLU A 70 -19.10 -5.99 7.48
CA GLU A 70 -20.28 -6.60 6.85
C GLU A 70 -20.75 -7.81 7.65
N CYS A 71 -19.80 -8.63 8.09
CA CYS A 71 -20.11 -9.82 8.87
C CYS A 71 -20.46 -9.54 10.34
N ASN A 72 -19.99 -8.44 10.90
CA ASN A 72 -20.24 -8.04 12.28
C ASN A 72 -20.64 -6.55 12.38
N PRO A 73 -21.88 -6.20 12.00
CA PRO A 73 -22.36 -4.81 12.07
C PRO A 73 -22.39 -4.25 13.50
N GLN A 74 -22.53 -5.10 14.52
CA GLN A 74 -22.53 -4.67 15.93
C GLN A 74 -21.17 -4.10 16.35
N ALA A 75 -20.07 -4.66 15.84
CA ALA A 75 -18.74 -4.09 16.08
C ALA A 75 -18.62 -2.66 15.51
N LEU A 76 -19.17 -2.42 14.31
CA LEU A 76 -19.17 -1.08 13.70
C LEU A 76 -19.99 -0.07 14.53
N GLN A 77 -21.16 -0.48 15.01
CA GLN A 77 -22.06 0.35 15.82
C GLN A 77 -21.42 0.84 17.13
N LYS A 78 -20.40 0.13 17.64
CA LYS A 78 -19.61 0.57 18.80
C LYS A 78 -18.64 1.70 18.49
N SER A 79 -18.29 1.89 17.22
CA SER A 79 -17.36 2.91 16.74
C SER A 79 -18.07 4.13 16.16
N THR A 80 -19.17 3.92 15.41
CA THR A 80 -19.80 4.99 14.64
C THR A 80 -21.22 4.66 14.18
N THR A 81 -21.92 5.67 13.65
CA THR A 81 -23.23 5.56 13.00
C THR A 81 -23.17 5.72 11.49
N VAL A 82 -22.00 6.00 10.91
CA VAL A 82 -21.81 6.12 9.45
C VAL A 82 -21.73 4.74 8.79
N SER A 83 -21.76 4.69 7.46
CA SER A 83 -21.59 3.43 6.72
C SER A 83 -20.22 2.79 6.95
N LYS A 84 -20.09 1.47 6.73
CA LYS A 84 -18.80 0.78 6.83
C LYS A 84 -17.79 1.36 5.83
N GLU A 85 -18.22 1.76 4.65
CA GLU A 85 -17.38 2.38 3.63
C GLU A 85 -16.79 3.71 4.12
N GLU A 86 -17.63 4.58 4.67
CA GLU A 86 -17.20 5.87 5.21
C GLU A 86 -16.26 5.70 6.41
N PHE A 87 -16.57 4.76 7.31
CA PHE A 87 -15.70 4.50 8.47
C PHE A 87 -14.35 3.91 8.07
N VAL A 88 -14.33 2.91 7.18
CA VAL A 88 -13.09 2.33 6.68
C VAL A 88 -12.27 3.37 5.91
N GLN A 89 -12.92 4.23 5.12
CA GLN A 89 -12.23 5.36 4.49
C GLN A 89 -11.58 6.28 5.53
N TRP A 90 -12.32 6.67 6.56
CA TRP A 90 -11.80 7.51 7.65
C TRP A 90 -10.61 6.86 8.38
N VAL A 91 -10.65 5.55 8.63
CA VAL A 91 -9.54 4.81 9.27
C VAL A 91 -8.27 4.83 8.43
N PHE A 92 -8.39 4.60 7.12
CA PHE A 92 -7.23 4.44 6.23
C PHE A 92 -6.69 5.76 5.66
N GLU A 93 -7.51 6.79 5.51
CA GLU A 93 -7.15 8.07 4.90
C GLU A 93 -7.06 9.22 5.91
N GLY A 94 -7.44 8.96 7.17
CA GLY A 94 -7.40 9.94 8.24
C GLY A 94 -5.97 10.29 8.69
N PRO A 95 -5.74 11.53 9.17
CA PRO A 95 -4.41 12.02 9.55
C PRO A 95 -3.94 11.54 10.93
N PHE A 96 -4.44 10.40 11.42
CA PHE A 96 -4.24 9.93 12.79
C PHE A 96 -2.95 9.12 12.98
N GLY A 97 -2.26 8.76 11.89
CA GLY A 97 -1.07 7.91 11.93
C GLY A 97 -1.32 6.59 12.65
N TRP A 98 -2.50 6.01 12.46
CA TRP A 98 -2.97 4.78 13.11
C TRP A 98 -2.94 4.84 14.65
N GLN A 99 -3.27 5.99 15.24
CA GLN A 99 -3.42 6.19 16.68
C GLN A 99 -4.86 6.60 16.97
N PHE A 100 -5.68 5.66 17.44
CA PHE A 100 -7.08 5.94 17.78
C PHE A 100 -7.29 5.87 19.30
N ASP A 101 -7.94 6.89 19.87
CA ASP A 101 -8.22 6.96 21.31
C ASP A 101 -9.08 5.77 21.78
N ALA A 102 -10.03 5.32 20.96
CA ALA A 102 -10.90 4.18 21.23
C ALA A 102 -10.13 2.87 21.55
N ILE A 103 -8.93 2.71 20.99
CA ILE A 103 -8.06 1.54 21.22
C ILE A 103 -6.82 1.91 22.04
N LYS A 104 -6.89 2.99 22.82
CA LYS A 104 -5.79 3.49 23.67
C LYS A 104 -4.49 3.76 22.89
N LYS A 105 -4.61 4.13 21.60
CA LYS A 105 -3.49 4.40 20.68
C LYS A 105 -2.52 3.22 20.50
N THR A 106 -2.96 2.01 20.84
CA THR A 106 -2.16 0.79 20.70
C THR A 106 -1.85 0.50 19.23
N LYS A 107 -0.71 -0.14 18.96
CA LYS A 107 -0.24 -0.52 17.62
C LYS A 107 0.36 -1.92 17.62
N THR A 108 0.57 -2.48 16.44
CA THR A 108 1.27 -3.75 16.23
C THR A 108 0.66 -4.87 17.08
N ILE A 109 1.50 -5.64 17.79
CA ILE A 109 1.08 -6.76 18.65
C ILE A 109 0.19 -6.29 19.80
N GLU A 110 0.38 -5.08 20.34
CA GLU A 110 -0.46 -4.57 21.43
C GLU A 110 -1.92 -4.38 20.99
N ALA A 111 -2.14 -3.81 19.79
CA ALA A 111 -3.47 -3.67 19.21
C ALA A 111 -4.07 -5.05 18.85
N LEU A 112 -3.27 -5.98 18.32
CA LEU A 112 -3.73 -7.36 18.09
C LEU A 112 -4.18 -8.01 19.41
N ASN A 113 -3.41 -7.90 20.48
CA ASN A 113 -3.77 -8.43 21.79
C ASN A 113 -5.06 -7.78 22.33
N LEU A 114 -5.25 -6.48 22.13
CA LEU A 114 -6.48 -5.79 22.52
C LEU A 114 -7.72 -6.36 21.81
N SER A 115 -7.60 -6.67 20.50
CA SER A 115 -8.71 -7.26 19.72
C SER A 115 -9.20 -8.60 20.28
N PHE A 116 -8.30 -9.37 20.91
CA PHE A 116 -8.59 -10.67 21.50
C PHE A 116 -8.80 -10.65 23.02
N ASN A 117 -8.69 -9.49 23.67
CA ASN A 117 -8.86 -9.38 25.11
C ASN A 117 -10.33 -9.59 25.50
N ALA A 118 -10.65 -10.60 26.31
CA ALA A 118 -12.02 -10.89 26.73
C ALA A 118 -12.72 -9.70 27.41
N GLU A 119 -11.99 -8.88 28.16
CA GLU A 119 -12.52 -7.71 28.88
C GLU A 119 -12.77 -6.49 27.98
N TYR A 120 -12.30 -6.50 26.73
CA TYR A 120 -12.44 -5.35 25.84
C TYR A 120 -13.82 -5.32 25.18
N GLN A 121 -14.67 -4.40 25.63
CA GLN A 121 -16.07 -4.26 25.18
C GLN A 121 -16.25 -3.36 23.95
N GLY A 122 -15.16 -2.79 23.42
CA GLY A 122 -15.21 -1.88 22.26
C GLY A 122 -15.30 -2.61 20.91
N ASP A 123 -15.22 -1.85 19.82
CA ASP A 123 -15.05 -2.42 18.48
C ASP A 123 -13.72 -3.18 18.40
N ARG A 124 -13.81 -4.50 18.20
CA ARG A 124 -12.66 -5.43 18.09
C ARG A 124 -12.04 -5.47 16.69
N VAL A 125 -12.74 -4.99 15.65
CA VAL A 125 -12.23 -4.94 14.28
C VAL A 125 -11.17 -3.83 14.14
N LEU A 126 -11.42 -2.65 14.71
CA LEU A 126 -10.49 -1.53 14.69
C LEU A 126 -9.08 -1.87 15.23
N PRO A 127 -8.91 -2.43 16.45
CA PRO A 127 -7.60 -2.82 16.97
C PRO A 127 -6.97 -3.99 16.19
N LEU A 128 -7.78 -4.92 15.67
CA LEU A 128 -7.28 -6.02 14.83
C LEU A 128 -6.60 -5.46 13.56
N ILE A 129 -7.32 -4.63 12.80
CA ILE A 129 -6.80 -4.05 11.56
C ILE A 129 -5.64 -3.09 11.84
N THR A 130 -5.71 -2.29 12.91
CA THR A 130 -4.61 -1.41 13.32
C THR A 130 -3.35 -2.21 13.64
N GLY A 131 -3.48 -3.32 14.36
CA GLY A 131 -2.37 -4.19 14.71
C GLY A 131 -1.72 -4.82 13.48
N LEU A 132 -2.53 -5.38 12.57
CA LEU A 132 -2.05 -5.95 11.31
C LEU A 132 -1.36 -4.88 10.45
N TYR A 133 -2.00 -3.75 10.20
CA TYR A 133 -1.47 -2.68 9.35
C TYR A 133 -0.12 -2.18 9.85
N THR A 134 -0.05 -1.80 11.13
CA THR A 134 1.16 -1.19 11.68
C THR A 134 2.30 -2.20 11.86
N MET A 135 1.99 -3.47 12.13
CA MET A 135 2.97 -4.56 12.11
C MET A 135 3.55 -4.74 10.70
N LEU A 136 2.71 -4.77 9.66
CA LEU A 136 3.17 -4.89 8.28
C LEU A 136 3.99 -3.68 7.86
N LEU A 137 3.53 -2.47 8.17
CA LEU A 137 4.26 -1.23 7.88
C LEU A 137 5.69 -1.32 8.43
N GLN A 138 5.84 -1.71 9.69
CA GLN A 138 7.15 -1.90 10.31
C GLN A 138 7.97 -3.04 9.70
N ALA A 139 7.33 -4.14 9.32
CA ALA A 139 8.00 -5.29 8.71
C ALA A 139 8.58 -4.95 7.32
N TYR A 140 7.86 -4.16 6.53
CA TYR A 140 8.34 -3.62 5.25
C TYR A 140 9.33 -2.44 5.42
N GLY A 141 9.64 -2.02 6.65
CA GLY A 141 10.59 -0.94 6.92
C GLY A 141 10.01 0.48 6.81
N GLY A 142 8.69 0.60 6.87
CA GLY A 142 7.98 1.89 6.87
C GLY A 142 8.04 2.59 8.22
N LYS A 143 8.32 3.90 8.21
CA LYS A 143 8.08 4.80 9.36
C LYS A 143 6.65 5.34 9.34
N ASN A 144 6.14 5.58 8.15
CA ASN A 144 4.77 5.91 7.78
C ASN A 144 4.54 5.39 6.35
N GLU A 145 3.33 5.51 5.83
CA GLU A 145 2.90 5.05 4.51
C GLU A 145 3.66 5.69 3.33
N PHE A 146 4.46 6.74 3.57
CA PHE A 146 5.23 7.44 2.54
C PHE A 146 6.76 7.25 2.66
N THR A 147 7.24 6.69 3.78
CA THR A 147 8.66 6.70 4.12
C THR A 147 9.15 5.30 4.48
N PHE A 148 9.91 4.69 3.58
CA PHE A 148 10.45 3.32 3.74
C PHE A 148 11.98 3.31 3.75
N THR A 149 12.56 2.37 4.51
CA THR A 149 14.00 2.13 4.51
C THR A 149 14.45 1.43 3.23
N LYS A 150 15.68 1.72 2.78
CA LYS A 150 16.28 1.06 1.60
C LYS A 150 16.60 -0.42 1.82
N THR A 151 16.78 -0.83 3.07
CA THR A 151 17.13 -2.20 3.46
C THR A 151 16.01 -2.78 4.31
N ILE A 152 15.50 -3.93 3.92
CA ILE A 152 14.43 -4.65 4.62
C ILE A 152 15.03 -5.92 5.21
N ASN A 153 14.70 -6.20 6.47
CA ASN A 153 15.06 -7.47 7.09
C ASN A 153 13.99 -8.53 6.74
N PRO A 154 14.29 -9.54 5.90
CA PRO A 154 13.29 -10.53 5.50
C PRO A 154 12.74 -11.33 6.68
N GLN A 155 13.48 -11.48 7.79
CA GLN A 155 12.97 -12.15 8.98
C GLN A 155 11.77 -11.44 9.61
N LYS A 156 11.71 -10.09 9.54
CA LYS A 156 10.56 -9.34 10.06
C LYS A 156 9.28 -9.67 9.30
N LEU A 157 9.39 -9.87 7.98
CA LEU A 157 8.27 -10.27 7.14
C LEU A 157 7.83 -11.71 7.44
N THR A 158 8.77 -12.64 7.63
CA THR A 158 8.46 -14.01 8.07
C THR A 158 7.73 -14.03 9.42
N ILE A 159 8.19 -13.24 10.40
CA ILE A 159 7.52 -13.10 11.70
C ILE A 159 6.11 -12.52 11.51
N ALA A 160 5.95 -11.51 10.66
CA ALA A 160 4.64 -10.92 10.41
C ALA A 160 3.67 -11.91 9.74
N ALA A 161 4.12 -12.73 8.79
CA ALA A 161 3.33 -13.79 8.18
C ALA A 161 2.87 -14.82 9.23
N GLN A 162 3.78 -15.29 10.10
CA GLN A 162 3.44 -16.19 11.20
C GLN A 162 2.43 -15.56 12.18
N ASN A 163 2.59 -14.28 12.53
CA ASN A 163 1.65 -13.57 13.38
C ASN A 163 0.25 -13.50 12.74
N ILE A 164 0.17 -13.36 11.42
CA ILE A 164 -1.11 -13.38 10.69
C ILE A 164 -1.75 -14.77 10.75
N GLU A 165 -0.98 -15.85 10.60
CA GLU A 165 -1.49 -17.21 10.74
C GLU A 165 -2.03 -17.48 12.14
N VAL A 166 -1.30 -17.06 13.19
CA VAL A 166 -1.74 -17.14 14.58
C VAL A 166 -3.01 -16.30 14.79
N THR A 167 -3.06 -15.10 14.22
CA THR A 167 -4.24 -14.22 14.28
C THR A 167 -5.44 -14.89 13.63
N SER A 168 -5.27 -15.48 12.45
CA SER A 168 -6.31 -16.24 11.74
C SER A 168 -6.81 -17.42 12.56
N ALA A 169 -5.90 -18.20 13.15
CA ALA A 169 -6.25 -19.33 14.00
C ALA A 169 -7.06 -18.89 15.23
N LYS A 170 -6.62 -17.83 15.93
CA LYS A 170 -7.34 -17.26 17.08
C LYS A 170 -8.73 -16.77 16.69
N LEU A 171 -8.84 -16.05 15.57
CA LEU A 171 -10.10 -15.47 15.12
C LEU A 171 -11.15 -16.56 14.84
N LEU A 172 -10.72 -17.70 14.32
CA LEU A 172 -11.58 -18.85 14.02
C LEU A 172 -11.86 -19.76 15.23
N SER A 173 -11.03 -19.71 16.27
CA SER A 173 -11.23 -20.48 17.51
C SER A 173 -12.18 -19.81 18.50
N ILE A 174 -12.57 -18.55 18.26
CA ILE A 174 -13.41 -17.73 19.16
C ILE A 174 -14.83 -18.31 19.40
N LYS A 175 -15.25 -19.33 18.64
CA LYS A 175 -16.56 -20.01 18.80
C LYS A 175 -16.84 -20.59 20.20
N GLN A 176 -15.89 -20.58 21.16
CA GLN A 176 -16.05 -21.25 22.45
C GLN A 176 -16.15 -20.36 23.71
N ASP A 177 -15.87 -19.04 23.63
CA ASP A 177 -15.68 -18.21 24.84
C ASP A 177 -16.59 -16.96 24.95
N ASN A 178 -17.77 -16.94 24.31
CA ASN A 178 -18.70 -15.78 24.35
C ASN A 178 -18.10 -14.45 23.85
N ASN A 179 -17.06 -14.49 23.00
CA ASN A 179 -16.42 -13.29 22.48
C ASN A 179 -17.23 -12.70 21.31
N GLU A 180 -17.52 -11.40 21.33
CA GLU A 180 -18.43 -10.71 20.40
C GLU A 180 -18.04 -10.71 18.90
N LEU A 181 -16.92 -11.33 18.52
CA LEU A 181 -16.54 -11.51 17.11
C LEU A 181 -17.12 -12.81 16.54
N HIS A 182 -18.44 -13.01 16.66
CA HIS A 182 -19.13 -14.15 16.07
C HIS A 182 -19.41 -13.88 14.59
N LEU A 183 -18.60 -14.48 13.71
CA LEU A 183 -18.80 -14.43 12.28
C LEU A 183 -19.60 -15.64 11.79
N SER A 184 -20.44 -15.45 10.76
CA SER A 184 -21.10 -16.57 10.07
C SER A 184 -20.08 -17.53 9.46
N ASP A 185 -20.46 -18.78 9.15
CA ASP A 185 -19.53 -19.76 8.56
C ASP A 185 -18.95 -19.29 7.22
N ASN A 186 -19.79 -18.67 6.38
CA ASN A 186 -19.32 -18.07 5.12
C ASN A 186 -18.31 -16.95 5.39
N CYS A 187 -18.59 -16.08 6.35
CA CYS A 187 -17.67 -15.02 6.70
C CYS A 187 -16.34 -15.57 7.25
N ASN A 188 -16.39 -16.56 8.14
CA ASN A 188 -15.20 -17.24 8.65
C ASN A 188 -14.34 -17.79 7.51
N LYS A 189 -14.96 -18.41 6.50
CA LYS A 189 -14.26 -18.92 5.32
C LYS A 189 -13.60 -17.80 4.52
N ASN A 190 -14.33 -16.73 4.23
CA ASN A 190 -13.82 -15.57 3.47
C ASN A 190 -12.67 -14.87 4.19
N VAL A 191 -12.88 -14.51 5.46
CA VAL A 191 -11.87 -13.86 6.31
C VAL A 191 -10.61 -14.74 6.44
N LYS A 192 -10.79 -16.04 6.65
CA LYS A 192 -9.67 -17.00 6.68
C LYS A 192 -8.89 -16.98 5.36
N GLN A 193 -9.58 -17.01 4.24
CA GLN A 193 -8.96 -17.01 2.92
C GLN A 193 -8.16 -15.72 2.70
N MET A 194 -8.73 -14.56 3.02
CA MET A 194 -8.06 -13.26 2.90
C MET A 194 -6.80 -13.18 3.76
N LEU A 195 -6.87 -13.60 5.03
CA LEU A 195 -5.70 -13.63 5.92
C LEU A 195 -4.61 -14.59 5.41
N ASN A 196 -5.00 -15.76 4.90
CA ASN A 196 -4.06 -16.71 4.31
C ASN A 196 -3.36 -16.13 3.06
N ASP A 197 -4.09 -15.43 2.21
CA ASP A 197 -3.53 -14.82 0.99
C ASP A 197 -2.57 -13.67 1.32
N ILE A 198 -2.92 -12.83 2.31
CA ILE A 198 -2.03 -11.81 2.85
C ILE A 198 -0.75 -12.47 3.40
N SER A 199 -0.87 -13.48 4.27
CA SER A 199 0.27 -14.21 4.84
C SER A 199 1.18 -14.74 3.74
N LYS A 200 0.63 -15.50 2.77
CA LYS A 200 1.39 -16.07 1.65
C LYS A 200 2.14 -15.03 0.83
N HIS A 201 1.53 -13.88 0.56
CA HIS A 201 2.18 -12.81 -0.18
C HIS A 201 3.35 -12.19 0.59
N ILE A 202 3.19 -11.93 1.88
CA ILE A 202 4.27 -11.42 2.75
C ILE A 202 5.43 -12.40 2.80
N ASP A 203 5.11 -13.69 2.90
CA ASP A 203 6.07 -14.76 2.99
C ASP A 203 6.85 -14.94 1.66
N ALA A 204 6.17 -14.73 0.53
CA ALA A 204 6.81 -14.66 -0.79
C ALA A 204 7.72 -13.44 -0.92
N ASP A 205 7.32 -12.28 -0.41
CA ASP A 205 8.14 -11.08 -0.36
C ASP A 205 9.41 -11.29 0.48
N ALA A 206 9.28 -11.93 1.64
CA ALA A 206 10.41 -12.29 2.51
C ALA A 206 11.43 -13.15 1.76
N ARG A 207 10.97 -14.20 1.05
CA ARG A 207 11.82 -15.08 0.24
C ARG A 207 12.49 -14.33 -0.91
N ARG A 208 11.77 -13.43 -1.57
CA ARG A 208 12.31 -12.60 -2.68
C ARG A 208 13.43 -11.69 -2.20
N ILE A 209 13.22 -10.97 -1.10
CA ILE A 209 14.24 -10.08 -0.49
C ILE A 209 15.46 -10.88 -0.05
N ALA A 210 15.26 -12.04 0.61
CA ALA A 210 16.36 -12.89 1.04
C ALA A 210 17.21 -13.38 -0.14
N LYS A 211 16.57 -13.75 -1.25
CA LYS A 211 17.27 -14.16 -2.48
C LYS A 211 18.05 -13.01 -3.11
N GLU A 212 17.46 -11.82 -3.19
CA GLU A 212 18.12 -10.62 -3.73
C GLU A 212 19.40 -10.28 -2.93
N ALA A 213 19.32 -10.33 -1.60
CA ALA A 213 20.46 -10.10 -0.71
C ALA A 213 21.63 -11.09 -0.93
N LEU A 214 21.32 -12.35 -1.28
CA LEU A 214 22.33 -13.37 -1.60
C LEU A 214 22.95 -13.17 -3.00
N SER A 215 22.19 -12.61 -3.95
CA SER A 215 22.64 -12.39 -5.34
C SER A 215 23.43 -11.09 -5.54
N THR A 216 23.44 -10.18 -4.55
CA THR A 216 24.16 -8.92 -4.66
C THR A 216 25.67 -9.20 -4.53
N PRO A 217 26.51 -8.89 -5.53
CA PRO A 217 27.94 -9.17 -5.46
C PRO A 217 28.53 -8.48 -4.22
N ARG A 218 29.20 -9.26 -3.34
CA ARG A 218 30.06 -8.64 -2.33
C ARG A 218 31.21 -7.99 -3.08
N ILE A 219 31.20 -6.66 -3.21
CA ILE A 219 32.40 -5.95 -3.63
C ILE A 219 33.47 -6.30 -2.60
N ASN A 220 34.47 -7.05 -3.04
CA ASN A 220 35.61 -7.35 -2.20
C ASN A 220 36.31 -6.00 -1.94
N PRO A 221 36.46 -5.55 -0.68
CA PRO A 221 37.10 -4.26 -0.39
C PRO A 221 38.55 -4.18 -0.92
N PHE A 222 39.14 -5.33 -1.28
CA PHE A 222 40.47 -5.42 -1.91
C PHE A 222 40.44 -5.48 -3.45
N GLN A 223 39.27 -5.33 -4.08
CA GLN A 223 39.10 -5.22 -5.53
C GLN A 223 38.72 -3.79 -5.98
N MET A 224 38.93 -2.76 -5.13
CA MET A 224 39.07 -1.40 -5.68
C MET A 224 40.26 -1.41 -6.62
N ASP A 225 40.02 -1.06 -7.88
CA ASP A 225 41.08 -0.98 -8.87
C ASP A 225 42.13 0.04 -8.41
N ALA A 226 43.41 -0.30 -8.56
CA ALA A 226 44.50 0.63 -8.29
C ALA A 226 44.52 1.86 -9.23
N ASN A 227 43.51 1.99 -10.11
CA ASN A 227 43.39 3.03 -11.13
C ASN A 227 42.49 4.20 -10.71
N THR A 228 41.86 4.17 -9.53
CA THR A 228 41.09 5.31 -8.98
C THR A 228 41.88 6.22 -8.05
N LEU A 229 43.21 6.10 -8.01
CA LEU A 229 44.07 7.14 -7.46
C LEU A 229 44.23 8.26 -8.49
N GLU A 230 43.25 9.15 -8.59
CA GLU A 230 43.49 10.48 -9.14
C GLU A 230 44.52 11.18 -8.24
N TYR A 231 45.78 11.15 -8.69
CA TYR A 231 46.86 11.91 -8.13
C TYR A 231 46.54 13.38 -8.35
N THR A 232 46.10 14.09 -7.31
CA THR A 232 46.09 15.55 -7.28
C THR A 232 47.47 16.00 -6.81
N PRO A 233 48.33 16.55 -7.69
CA PRO A 233 49.56 17.18 -7.24
C PRO A 233 49.22 18.51 -6.55
N LEU A 234 49.97 18.82 -5.50
CA LEU A 234 49.90 20.05 -4.70
C LEU A 234 50.06 21.31 -5.54
#